data_AF-X1BF53-F1
#
_entry.id   AF-X1BF53-F1
#
_cell.length_a   1.000
_cell.length_b   1.000
_cell.length_c   1.000
_cell.angle_alpha   90.00
_cell.angle_beta   90.00
_cell.angle_gamma   90.00
#
_symmetry.space_group_name_H-M   'P 1'
#
loop_
_entity.id
_entity.type
_entity.pdbx_description
1 polymer ?
#
loop_
_entity_poly.entity_id
_entity_poly.type
_entity_poly.pdbx_seq_one_letter_code
_entity_poly.pdbx_strand_id
1 'polypeptide(L)'
;SHTGAMANSDVFVEALFHKAGIIRCNGRNELITVAGILTQKESKGKNIAIITHAGGPAVMLTDILSKNGLHIPKLIGKFSTDLLNELYDGSSVTNPIDFLATGTAEQLEIIIDYCENKFDNIDAIAVIFGSPGLSSVYDAYDILNKKNKTCKKPIYSILPSVVNVKDEILDFISKDNIAFTDEVLFGRSLAKVYNASKYIIESNQKELIDIDGVRKIIDTLPNGYIPAETANHLIKCTGVNFVDQMVAKNKIELLEIEKTLMYPVVLKVV
;
A
#
# COMPACT_ATOMS: atom_id res chain seq x y z
N SER A 1 19.90 -23.98 -2.16
CA SER A 1 19.31 -22.64 -1.96
C SER A 1 19.55 -21.82 -3.22
N HIS A 2 18.70 -20.85 -3.56
CA HIS A 2 18.81 -20.05 -4.79
C HIS A 2 20.04 -19.11 -4.78
N THR A 3 20.50 -18.69 -3.60
CA THR A 3 21.58 -17.70 -3.45
C THR A 3 22.82 -18.22 -2.72
N GLY A 4 22.82 -19.47 -2.26
CA GLY A 4 23.96 -20.04 -1.51
C GLY A 4 24.24 -19.41 -0.14
N ALA A 5 23.46 -18.39 0.27
CA ALA A 5 23.66 -17.68 1.53
C ALA A 5 23.10 -18.43 2.73
N MET A 6 23.71 -18.21 3.90
CA MET A 6 23.17 -18.65 5.19
C MET A 6 21.82 -17.95 5.43
N ALA A 7 20.81 -18.70 5.87
CA ALA A 7 19.51 -18.13 6.16
C ALA A 7 19.61 -17.20 7.37
N ASN A 8 19.27 -15.92 7.18
CA ASN A 8 19.12 -14.99 8.29
C ASN A 8 17.86 -15.36 9.09
N SER A 9 17.88 -15.08 10.40
CA SER A 9 16.71 -15.26 11.25
C SER A 9 15.57 -14.35 10.79
N ASP A 10 14.41 -14.94 10.50
CA ASP A 10 13.23 -14.20 10.05
C ASP A 10 12.80 -13.14 11.08
N VAL A 11 12.90 -13.48 12.36
CA VAL A 11 12.61 -12.58 13.49
C VAL A 11 13.51 -11.35 13.46
N PHE A 12 14.79 -11.52 13.11
CA PHE A 12 15.73 -10.41 13.02
C PHE A 12 15.38 -9.49 11.84
N VAL A 13 15.02 -10.06 10.69
CA VAL A 13 14.56 -9.29 9.52
C VAL A 13 13.28 -8.51 9.84
N GLU A 14 12.32 -9.14 10.51
CA GLU A 14 11.07 -8.50 10.92
C GLU A 14 11.33 -7.31 11.87
N ALA A 15 12.20 -7.51 12.88
CA ALA A 15 12.56 -6.45 13.81
C ALA A 15 13.25 -5.27 13.11
N LEU A 16 14.13 -5.54 12.14
CA LEU A 16 14.75 -4.50 11.32
C LEU A 16 13.74 -3.74 10.47
N PHE A 17 12.81 -4.44 9.81
CA PHE A 17 11.76 -3.80 9.02
C PHE A 17 10.86 -2.93 9.88
N HIS A 18 10.41 -3.43 11.03
CA HIS A 18 9.64 -2.64 11.99
C HIS A 18 10.42 -1.38 12.42
N LYS A 19 11.70 -1.51 12.79
CA LYS A 19 12.53 -0.35 13.17
C LYS A 19 12.71 0.65 12.02
N ALA A 20 12.80 0.18 10.78
CA ALA A 20 12.96 1.00 9.59
C ALA A 20 11.63 1.54 9.01
N GLY A 21 10.48 1.22 9.62
CA GLY A 21 9.16 1.56 9.09
C GLY A 21 8.81 0.88 7.77
N ILE A 22 9.48 -0.24 7.45
CA ILE A 22 9.22 -1.03 6.24
C ILE A 22 8.00 -1.91 6.47
N ILE A 23 7.02 -1.82 5.57
CA ILE A 23 5.84 -2.68 5.57
C ILE A 23 6.17 -3.98 4.84
N ARG A 24 6.30 -5.07 5.60
CA ARG A 24 6.57 -6.39 5.03
C ARG A 24 5.33 -6.97 4.35
N CYS A 25 5.48 -7.35 3.09
CA CYS A 25 4.45 -8.03 2.30
C CYS A 25 4.85 -9.50 2.03
N ASN A 26 3.91 -10.42 2.16
CA ASN A 26 4.12 -11.87 2.03
C ASN A 26 3.79 -12.40 0.63
N GLY A 27 3.39 -11.52 -0.29
CA GLY A 27 3.06 -11.89 -1.66
C GLY A 27 2.86 -10.67 -2.55
N ARG A 28 2.85 -10.89 -3.87
CA ARG A 28 2.72 -9.81 -4.86
C ARG A 28 1.39 -9.07 -4.75
N ASN A 29 0.30 -9.80 -4.50
CA ASN A 29 -1.02 -9.19 -4.35
C ASN A 29 -1.08 -8.27 -3.13
N GLU A 30 -0.53 -8.70 -1.99
CA GLU A 30 -0.44 -7.84 -0.80
C GLU A 30 0.46 -6.63 -1.05
N LEU A 31 1.59 -6.80 -1.73
CA LEU A 31 2.49 -5.70 -2.10
C LEU A 31 1.77 -4.64 -2.95
N ILE A 32 1.04 -5.05 -3.98
CA ILE A 32 0.28 -4.15 -4.86
C ILE A 32 -0.84 -3.46 -4.07
N THR A 33 -1.57 -4.19 -3.23
CA THR A 33 -2.63 -3.61 -2.39
C THR A 33 -2.08 -2.59 -1.40
N VAL A 34 -0.98 -2.90 -0.70
CA VAL A 34 -0.30 -1.95 0.20
C VAL A 34 0.16 -0.71 -0.56
N ALA A 35 0.79 -0.88 -1.73
CA ALA A 35 1.21 0.24 -2.55
C ALA A 35 0.02 1.13 -2.97
N GLY A 36 -1.09 0.52 -3.41
CA GLY A 36 -2.31 1.24 -3.79
C GLY A 36 -3.02 1.94 -2.63
N ILE A 37 -2.81 1.50 -1.38
CA ILE A 37 -3.28 2.21 -0.18
C ILE A 37 -2.37 3.41 0.11
N LEU A 38 -1.06 3.25 -0.01
CA LEU A 38 -0.07 4.30 0.25
C LEU A 38 -0.08 5.43 -0.78
N THR A 39 -0.60 5.20 -1.99
CA THR A 39 -0.79 6.24 -3.00
C THR A 39 -2.03 7.10 -2.77
N GLN A 40 -2.92 6.68 -1.86
CA GLN A 40 -4.13 7.43 -1.51
C GLN A 40 -3.86 8.40 -0.35
N LYS A 41 -4.86 9.25 -0.06
CA LYS A 41 -4.80 10.19 1.07
C LYS A 41 -4.54 9.42 2.38
N GLU A 42 -3.64 9.93 3.21
CA GLU A 42 -3.40 9.36 4.53
C GLU A 42 -4.62 9.63 5.43
N SER A 43 -5.11 8.58 6.09
CA SER A 43 -6.13 8.75 7.14
C SER A 43 -5.50 9.29 8.42
N LYS A 44 -6.23 10.15 9.11
CA LYS A 44 -5.78 10.77 10.37
C LYS A 44 -5.98 9.86 11.59
N GLY A 45 -6.71 8.77 11.44
CA GLY A 45 -7.05 7.87 12.55
C GLY A 45 -7.51 6.50 12.05
N LYS A 46 -7.98 5.67 12.98
CA LYS A 46 -8.27 4.24 12.74
C LYS A 46 -9.76 3.92 12.65
N ASN A 47 -10.63 4.91 12.65
CA ASN A 47 -12.07 4.70 12.57
C ASN A 47 -12.54 4.66 11.11
N ILE A 48 -13.05 3.50 10.69
CA ILE A 48 -13.44 3.24 9.31
C ILE A 48 -14.97 3.14 9.22
N ALA A 49 -15.57 3.92 8.32
CA ALA A 49 -16.94 3.69 7.87
C ALA A 49 -16.93 2.70 6.72
N ILE A 50 -17.71 1.63 6.80
CA ILE A 50 -17.91 0.69 5.69
C ILE A 50 -19.25 1.01 5.04
N ILE A 51 -19.25 1.23 3.74
CA ILE A 51 -20.44 1.46 2.92
C ILE A 51 -20.57 0.27 1.96
N THR A 52 -21.75 -0.36 1.89
CA THR A 52 -21.97 -1.57 1.09
C THR A 52 -23.40 -1.66 0.57
N HIS A 53 -23.60 -2.40 -0.51
CA HIS A 53 -24.92 -2.93 -0.89
C HIS A 53 -25.04 -4.46 -0.71
N ALA A 54 -23.98 -5.09 -0.18
CA ALA A 54 -23.90 -6.53 0.04
C ALA A 54 -23.32 -6.82 1.43
N GLY A 55 -24.12 -7.43 2.30
CA GLY A 55 -23.74 -7.68 3.69
C GLY A 55 -22.55 -8.62 3.88
N GLY A 56 -22.43 -9.69 3.08
CA GLY A 56 -21.38 -10.71 3.24
C GLY A 56 -19.95 -10.14 3.20
N PRO A 57 -19.55 -9.47 2.10
CA PRO A 57 -18.27 -8.77 2.01
C PRO A 57 -18.02 -7.77 3.13
N ALA A 58 -19.06 -7.03 3.56
CA ALA A 58 -18.93 -6.06 4.63
C ALA A 58 -18.67 -6.69 6.00
N VAL A 59 -19.24 -7.86 6.29
CA VAL A 59 -18.92 -8.65 7.49
C VAL A 59 -17.47 -9.10 7.45
N MET A 60 -17.01 -9.66 6.33
CA MET A 60 -15.61 -10.10 6.18
C MET A 60 -14.63 -8.94 6.35
N LEU A 61 -14.94 -7.77 5.80
CA LEU A 61 -14.14 -6.55 5.97
C LEU A 61 -14.15 -6.07 7.43
N THR A 62 -15.32 -6.05 8.07
CA THR A 62 -15.48 -5.65 9.48
C THR A 62 -14.62 -6.52 10.40
N ASP A 63 -14.69 -7.83 10.22
CA ASP A 63 -13.95 -8.80 11.03
C ASP A 63 -12.44 -8.63 10.86
N ILE A 64 -11.96 -8.50 9.61
CA ILE A 64 -10.52 -8.39 9.37
C ILE A 64 -9.96 -7.06 9.86
N LEU A 65 -10.69 -5.95 9.71
CA LEU A 65 -10.27 -4.65 10.21
C LEU A 65 -10.22 -4.63 11.75
N SER A 66 -11.29 -5.10 12.39
CA SER A 66 -11.38 -5.16 13.85
C SER A 66 -10.31 -6.06 14.47
N LYS A 67 -10.09 -7.25 13.88
CA LYS A 67 -9.06 -8.20 14.33
C LYS A 67 -7.65 -7.62 14.28
N ASN A 68 -7.39 -6.67 13.39
CA ASN A 68 -6.08 -6.07 13.20
C ASN A 68 -5.98 -4.64 13.75
N GLY A 69 -6.85 -4.25 14.69
CA GLY A 69 -6.71 -3.02 15.46
C GLY A 69 -7.20 -1.74 14.76
N LEU A 70 -8.07 -1.88 13.75
CA LEU A 70 -8.89 -0.80 13.24
C LEU A 70 -10.28 -0.84 13.89
N HIS A 71 -10.99 0.28 13.84
CA HIS A 71 -12.21 0.48 14.59
C HIS A 71 -13.37 0.71 13.62
N ILE A 72 -14.48 0.00 13.82
CA ILE A 72 -15.72 0.17 13.05
C ILE A 72 -16.75 0.76 14.02
N PRO A 73 -16.70 2.09 14.28
CA PRO A 73 -17.54 2.68 15.31
C PRO A 73 -19.00 2.65 14.88
N LYS A 74 -19.89 2.38 15.84
CA LYS A 74 -21.33 2.47 15.62
C LYS A 74 -21.71 3.91 15.27
N LEU A 75 -22.57 4.05 14.26
CA LEU A 75 -23.19 5.32 13.91
C LEU A 75 -24.52 5.42 14.66
N ILE A 76 -24.64 6.44 15.51
CA ILE A 76 -25.81 6.63 16.38
C ILE A 76 -26.20 8.11 16.43
N GLY A 77 -27.41 8.37 16.92
CA GLY A 77 -27.91 9.73 17.12
C GLY A 77 -28.53 10.34 15.86
N LYS A 78 -28.78 11.65 15.93
CA LYS A 78 -29.61 12.38 14.94
C LYS A 78 -29.15 12.17 13.49
N PHE A 79 -27.85 12.30 13.20
CA PHE A 79 -27.36 12.16 11.82
C PHE A 79 -27.49 10.74 11.25
N SER A 80 -27.44 9.69 12.10
CA SER A 80 -27.69 8.32 11.65
C SER A 80 -29.17 8.13 11.31
N THR A 81 -30.08 8.67 12.13
CA THR A 81 -31.53 8.67 11.86
C THR A 81 -31.87 9.49 10.62
N ASP A 82 -31.33 10.69 10.48
CA ASP A 82 -31.54 11.54 9.31
C ASP A 82 -31.06 10.84 8.03
N LEU A 83 -29.86 10.25 8.05
CA LEU A 83 -29.34 9.49 6.91
C LEU A 83 -30.25 8.30 6.57
N LEU A 84 -30.71 7.53 7.56
CA LEU A 84 -31.58 6.38 7.33
C LEU A 84 -32.89 6.79 6.61
N ASN A 85 -33.42 7.98 6.89
CA ASN A 85 -34.63 8.50 6.23
C ASN A 85 -34.42 8.91 4.77
N GLU A 86 -33.17 9.13 4.34
CA GLU A 86 -32.81 9.40 2.94
C GLU A 86 -32.58 8.09 2.14
N LEU A 87 -32.54 6.94 2.82
CA LEU A 87 -32.30 5.64 2.21
C LEU A 87 -33.59 4.85 2.03
N TYR A 88 -33.54 3.82 1.18
CA TYR A 88 -34.70 2.96 0.95
C TYR A 88 -35.01 2.11 2.18
N ASP A 89 -36.30 1.79 2.34
CA ASP A 89 -36.79 0.89 3.39
C ASP A 89 -36.03 -0.44 3.37
N GLY A 90 -35.49 -0.83 4.53
CA GLY A 90 -34.65 -2.01 4.70
C GLY A 90 -33.15 -1.71 4.77
N SER A 91 -32.72 -0.48 4.45
CA SER A 91 -31.35 -0.04 4.66
C SER A 91 -30.97 -0.02 6.15
N SER A 92 -29.67 -0.07 6.45
CA SER A 92 -29.10 -0.02 7.81
C SER A 92 -28.01 1.04 7.91
N VAL A 93 -28.08 1.88 8.95
CA VAL A 93 -27.10 2.95 9.22
C VAL A 93 -26.47 2.74 10.60
N THR A 94 -25.83 1.59 10.81
CA THR A 94 -25.18 1.23 12.10
C THR A 94 -23.68 0.94 12.00
N ASN A 95 -23.10 1.06 10.80
CA ASN A 95 -21.72 0.70 10.40
C ASN A 95 -21.44 -0.80 10.56
N PRO A 96 -21.39 -1.57 9.45
CA PRO A 96 -21.51 -1.12 8.06
C PRO A 96 -22.83 -0.41 7.72
N ILE A 97 -22.77 0.54 6.79
CA ILE A 97 -23.93 1.18 6.18
C ILE A 97 -24.32 0.32 4.99
N ASP A 98 -25.45 -0.37 5.10
CA ASP A 98 -26.00 -1.21 4.02
C ASP A 98 -27.18 -0.47 3.39
N PHE A 99 -27.04 -0.09 2.12
CA PHE A 99 -28.05 0.66 1.37
C PHE A 99 -28.73 -0.19 0.28
N LEU A 100 -28.68 -1.52 0.47
CA LEU A 100 -29.35 -2.54 -0.35
C LEU A 100 -28.80 -2.68 -1.77
N ALA A 101 -28.97 -3.88 -2.35
CA ALA A 101 -28.58 -4.18 -3.73
C ALA A 101 -29.30 -3.29 -4.79
N THR A 102 -30.44 -2.70 -4.41
CA THR A 102 -31.21 -1.75 -5.23
C THR A 102 -30.80 -0.30 -5.02
N GLY A 103 -29.77 -0.05 -4.20
CA GLY A 103 -29.28 1.28 -3.88
C GLY A 103 -28.75 2.03 -5.10
N THR A 104 -28.91 3.35 -5.11
CA THR A 104 -28.54 4.20 -6.25
C THR A 104 -27.20 4.90 -6.06
N ALA A 105 -26.62 5.42 -7.15
CA ALA A 105 -25.44 6.28 -7.07
C ALA A 105 -25.68 7.55 -6.25
N GLU A 106 -26.90 8.08 -6.25
CA GLU A 106 -27.30 9.22 -5.43
C GLU A 106 -27.28 8.88 -3.94
N GLN A 107 -27.83 7.72 -3.53
CA GLN A 107 -27.74 7.26 -2.14
C GLN A 107 -26.29 7.04 -1.72
N LEU A 108 -25.45 6.48 -2.58
CA LEU A 108 -24.00 6.37 -2.32
C LEU A 108 -23.37 7.76 -2.09
N GLU A 109 -23.72 8.76 -2.91
CA GLU A 109 -23.23 10.13 -2.76
C GLU A 109 -23.61 10.72 -1.40
N ILE A 110 -24.88 10.58 -1.02
CA ILE A 110 -25.44 11.05 0.26
C ILE A 110 -24.70 10.39 1.44
N ILE A 111 -24.52 9.07 1.41
CA ILE A 111 -23.86 8.34 2.50
C ILE A 111 -22.41 8.82 2.66
N ILE A 112 -21.67 8.98 1.55
CA ILE A 112 -20.30 9.52 1.58
C ILE A 112 -20.28 10.92 2.17
N ASP A 113 -21.22 11.79 1.81
CA ASP A 113 -21.29 13.15 2.34
C ASP A 113 -21.59 13.20 3.85
N TYR A 114 -22.43 12.30 4.37
CA TYR A 114 -22.62 12.15 5.80
C TYR A 114 -21.36 11.67 6.51
N CYS A 115 -20.67 10.66 5.97
CA CYS A 115 -19.40 10.17 6.51
C CYS A 115 -18.30 11.23 6.48
N GLU A 116 -18.22 12.06 5.44
CA GLU A 116 -17.25 13.16 5.34
C GLU A 116 -17.56 14.29 6.33
N ASN A 117 -18.83 14.72 6.43
CA ASN A 117 -19.17 16.01 7.03
C ASN A 117 -19.96 15.96 8.35
N LYS A 118 -20.58 14.83 8.70
CA LYS A 118 -21.51 14.73 9.85
C LYS A 118 -21.03 13.77 10.93
N PHE A 119 -20.29 12.73 10.57
CA PHE A 119 -19.73 11.76 11.51
C PHE A 119 -18.28 12.12 11.87
N ASP A 120 -18.12 12.79 13.02
CA ASP A 120 -16.81 13.24 13.52
C ASP A 120 -15.89 12.09 13.93
N ASN A 121 -16.47 10.94 14.24
CA ASN A 121 -15.76 9.72 14.65
C ASN A 121 -15.34 8.83 13.48
N ILE A 122 -15.36 9.33 12.24
CA ILE A 122 -14.92 8.60 11.04
C ILE A 122 -13.68 9.25 10.47
N ASP A 123 -12.62 8.48 10.28
CA ASP A 123 -11.33 8.94 9.74
C ASP A 123 -11.15 8.58 8.27
N ALA A 124 -11.73 7.45 7.83
CA ALA A 124 -11.68 6.97 6.45
C ALA A 124 -12.96 6.19 6.08
N ILE A 125 -13.19 6.04 4.78
CA ILE A 125 -14.37 5.39 4.21
C ILE A 125 -13.91 4.21 3.36
N ALA A 126 -14.50 3.03 3.53
CA ALA A 126 -14.32 1.87 2.68
C ALA A 126 -15.64 1.57 1.98
N VAL A 127 -15.66 1.66 0.65
CA VAL A 127 -16.87 1.42 -0.16
C VAL A 127 -16.73 0.09 -0.86
N ILE A 128 -17.62 -0.86 -0.54
CA ILE A 128 -17.75 -2.12 -1.27
C ILE A 128 -18.89 -1.97 -2.27
N PHE A 129 -18.58 -2.00 -3.57
CA PHE A 129 -19.58 -1.83 -4.61
C PHE A 129 -19.25 -2.62 -5.88
N GLY A 130 -20.18 -3.47 -6.33
CA GLY A 130 -20.12 -4.17 -7.60
C GLY A 130 -21.48 -4.40 -8.24
N SER A 131 -21.54 -5.33 -9.17
CA SER A 131 -22.80 -5.78 -9.76
C SER A 131 -22.63 -7.22 -10.22
N PRO A 132 -23.64 -8.09 -10.07
CA PRO A 132 -23.65 -9.41 -10.70
C PRO A 132 -23.89 -9.34 -12.22
N GLY A 133 -23.90 -8.14 -12.83
CA GLY A 133 -24.12 -7.92 -14.25
C GLY A 133 -25.59 -7.65 -14.61
N LEU A 134 -26.42 -7.25 -13.64
CA LEU A 134 -27.85 -6.94 -13.86
C LEU A 134 -28.07 -5.48 -14.27
N SER A 135 -27.19 -4.59 -13.84
CA SER A 135 -27.20 -3.16 -14.13
C SER A 135 -25.77 -2.65 -14.28
N SER A 136 -25.62 -1.58 -15.05
CA SER A 136 -24.37 -0.84 -15.13
C SER A 136 -24.11 -0.07 -13.83
N VAL A 137 -22.83 0.20 -13.56
CA VAL A 137 -22.36 0.88 -12.35
C VAL A 137 -21.49 2.11 -12.62
N TYR A 138 -21.47 2.60 -13.87
CA TYR A 138 -20.68 3.79 -14.26
C TYR A 138 -21.00 5.01 -13.40
N ASP A 139 -22.28 5.23 -13.12
CA ASP A 139 -22.76 6.34 -12.29
C ASP A 139 -22.19 6.29 -10.87
N ALA A 140 -22.24 5.12 -10.21
CA ALA A 140 -21.66 4.92 -8.89
C ALA A 140 -20.14 5.12 -8.90
N TYR A 141 -19.44 4.65 -9.93
CA TYR A 141 -17.98 4.79 -10.05
C TYR A 141 -17.57 6.23 -10.38
N ASP A 142 -18.39 6.97 -11.12
CA ASP A 142 -18.19 8.41 -11.34
C ASP A 142 -18.37 9.21 -10.04
N ILE A 143 -19.35 8.86 -9.21
CA ILE A 143 -19.49 9.41 -7.86
C ILE A 143 -18.24 9.12 -7.01
N LEU A 144 -17.75 7.88 -7.01
CA LEU A 144 -16.54 7.52 -6.28
C LEU A 144 -15.33 8.33 -6.76
N ASN A 145 -15.13 8.46 -8.08
CA ASN A 145 -14.05 9.25 -8.66
C ASN A 145 -14.15 10.73 -8.28
N LYS A 146 -15.35 11.32 -8.33
CA LYS A 146 -15.61 12.70 -7.89
C LYS A 146 -15.27 12.86 -6.41
N LYS A 147 -15.79 11.98 -5.54
CA LYS A 147 -15.60 12.06 -4.09
C LYS A 147 -14.15 11.79 -3.67
N ASN A 148 -13.44 10.88 -4.35
CA ASN A 148 -12.00 10.68 -4.16
C ASN A 148 -11.21 11.98 -4.32
N LYS A 149 -11.62 12.84 -5.25
CA LYS A 149 -10.97 14.12 -5.52
C LYS A 149 -11.39 15.19 -4.51
N THR A 150 -12.67 15.26 -4.14
CA THR A 150 -13.22 16.35 -3.32
C THR A 150 -13.19 16.14 -1.81
N CYS A 151 -13.31 14.90 -1.30
CA CYS A 151 -13.37 14.62 0.13
C CYS A 151 -12.00 14.75 0.80
N LYS A 152 -11.96 15.10 2.09
CA LYS A 152 -10.72 15.18 2.86
C LYS A 152 -10.32 13.81 3.41
N LYS A 153 -11.29 13.00 3.82
CA LYS A 153 -11.07 11.63 4.29
C LYS A 153 -10.77 10.72 3.09
N PRO A 154 -9.85 9.75 3.20
CA PRO A 154 -9.63 8.79 2.12
C PRO A 154 -10.86 7.90 1.94
N ILE A 155 -11.17 7.59 0.67
CA ILE A 155 -12.22 6.68 0.28
C ILE A 155 -11.56 5.51 -0.47
N TYR A 156 -11.59 4.33 0.13
CA TYR A 156 -11.05 3.12 -0.46
C TYR A 156 -12.15 2.39 -1.24
N SER A 157 -12.02 2.34 -2.56
CA SER A 157 -12.98 1.67 -3.44
C SER A 157 -12.66 0.17 -3.58
N ILE A 158 -13.48 -0.68 -2.95
CA ILE A 158 -13.41 -2.13 -3.06
C ILE A 158 -14.47 -2.60 -4.07
N LEU A 159 -14.01 -3.01 -5.25
CA LEU A 159 -14.80 -3.33 -6.45
C LEU A 159 -14.62 -4.83 -6.80
N PRO A 160 -15.32 -5.76 -6.12
CA PRO A 160 -15.04 -7.20 -6.23
C PRO A 160 -15.54 -7.85 -7.54
N SER A 161 -16.44 -7.20 -8.28
CA SER A 161 -17.08 -7.74 -9.48
C SER A 161 -16.21 -7.65 -10.76
N VAL A 162 -14.97 -8.16 -10.70
CA VAL A 162 -13.92 -7.97 -11.73
C VAL A 162 -14.25 -8.54 -13.12
N VAL A 163 -15.22 -9.44 -13.21
CA VAL A 163 -15.67 -10.03 -14.48
C VAL A 163 -16.90 -9.30 -15.01
N ASN A 164 -17.92 -9.11 -14.17
CA ASN A 164 -19.23 -8.61 -14.58
C ASN A 164 -19.24 -7.11 -14.91
N VAL A 165 -18.36 -6.33 -14.28
CA VAL A 165 -18.24 -4.87 -14.50
C VAL A 165 -16.79 -4.49 -14.87
N LYS A 166 -16.16 -5.35 -15.67
CA LYS A 166 -14.75 -5.20 -16.06
C LYS A 166 -14.49 -3.84 -16.73
N ASP A 167 -15.36 -3.43 -17.65
CA ASP A 167 -15.14 -2.21 -18.43
C ASP A 167 -15.34 -0.96 -17.57
N GLU A 168 -16.30 -0.98 -16.64
CA GLU A 168 -16.48 0.06 -15.63
C GLU A 168 -15.27 0.20 -14.71
N ILE A 169 -14.68 -0.92 -14.26
CA ILE A 169 -13.45 -0.90 -13.45
C ILE A 169 -12.27 -0.34 -14.26
N LEU A 170 -12.14 -0.70 -15.54
CA LEU A 170 -11.08 -0.18 -16.41
C LEU A 170 -11.23 1.34 -16.64
N ASP A 171 -12.45 1.82 -16.87
CA ASP A 171 -12.75 3.25 -16.95
C ASP A 171 -12.42 3.97 -15.64
N PHE A 172 -12.82 3.42 -14.50
CA PHE A 172 -12.51 3.96 -13.18
C PHE A 172 -10.99 4.10 -12.94
N ILE A 173 -10.22 3.07 -13.29
CA ILE A 173 -8.75 3.08 -13.19
C ILE A 173 -8.13 4.09 -14.17
N SER A 174 -8.67 4.22 -15.38
CA SER A 174 -8.19 5.19 -16.38
C SER A 174 -8.27 6.65 -15.92
N LYS A 175 -9.10 6.92 -14.90
CA LYS A 175 -9.28 8.23 -14.26
C LYS A 175 -8.36 8.45 -13.05
N ASP A 176 -7.26 7.67 -12.97
CA ASP A 176 -6.25 7.64 -11.91
C ASP A 176 -6.76 7.13 -10.54
N ASN A 177 -7.85 6.35 -10.53
CA ASN A 177 -8.33 5.74 -9.29
C ASN A 177 -7.71 4.36 -9.06
N ILE A 178 -7.71 3.92 -7.80
CA ILE A 178 -7.30 2.57 -7.40
C ILE A 178 -8.55 1.76 -7.07
N ALA A 179 -8.67 0.59 -7.71
CA ALA A 179 -9.72 -0.38 -7.43
C ALA A 179 -9.14 -1.59 -6.68
N PHE A 180 -9.62 -1.85 -5.46
CA PHE A 180 -9.28 -3.06 -4.72
C PHE A 180 -10.30 -4.16 -5.02
N THR A 181 -9.87 -5.37 -5.32
CA THR A 181 -10.79 -6.42 -5.80
C THR A 181 -11.13 -7.48 -4.75
N ASP A 182 -10.51 -7.40 -3.57
CA ASP A 182 -10.67 -8.37 -2.48
C ASP A 182 -10.66 -7.62 -1.14
N GLU A 183 -11.80 -7.64 -0.46
CA GLU A 183 -12.04 -6.95 0.81
C GLU A 183 -11.18 -7.48 1.96
N VAL A 184 -10.84 -8.77 1.96
CA VAL A 184 -10.07 -9.38 3.06
C VAL A 184 -8.58 -9.06 2.90
N LEU A 185 -8.07 -9.15 1.67
CA LEU A 185 -6.73 -8.70 1.31
C LEU A 185 -6.57 -7.20 1.53
N PHE A 186 -7.55 -6.40 1.11
CA PHE A 186 -7.60 -4.97 1.36
C PHE A 186 -7.54 -4.69 2.87
N GLY A 187 -8.42 -5.29 3.67
CA GLY A 187 -8.47 -5.04 5.11
C GLY A 187 -7.19 -5.44 5.85
N ARG A 188 -6.57 -6.58 5.50
CA ARG A 188 -5.24 -6.97 6.02
C ARG A 188 -4.16 -5.94 5.66
N SER A 189 -4.15 -5.50 4.40
CA SER A 189 -3.15 -4.57 3.88
C SER A 189 -3.31 -3.18 4.51
N LEU A 190 -4.54 -2.71 4.67
CA LEU A 190 -4.86 -1.45 5.34
C LEU A 190 -4.39 -1.47 6.79
N ALA A 191 -4.65 -2.58 7.49
CA ALA A 191 -4.19 -2.72 8.87
C ALA A 191 -2.67 -2.74 8.99
N LYS A 192 -1.96 -3.39 8.05
CA LYS A 192 -0.50 -3.33 8.00
C LYS A 192 0.01 -1.90 7.81
N VAL A 193 -0.59 -1.13 6.89
CA VAL A 193 -0.23 0.28 6.68
C VAL A 193 -0.45 1.11 7.94
N TYR A 194 -1.57 0.93 8.63
CA TYR A 194 -1.93 1.74 9.81
C TYR A 194 -1.17 1.35 11.07
N ASN A 195 -0.71 0.11 11.15
CA ASN A 195 0.08 -0.39 12.26
C ASN A 195 1.60 -0.32 11.99
N ALA A 196 2.00 0.09 10.78
CA ALA A 196 3.40 0.30 10.45
C ALA A 196 4.00 1.37 11.34
N SER A 197 5.18 1.10 11.86
CA SER A 197 5.96 2.07 12.62
C SER A 197 6.27 3.25 11.70
N LYS A 198 5.89 4.46 12.09
CA LYS A 198 6.35 5.65 11.35
C LYS A 198 7.86 5.77 11.57
N TYR A 199 8.64 5.57 10.52
CA TYR A 199 10.06 5.86 10.58
C TYR A 199 10.21 7.38 10.66
N ILE A 200 10.53 7.88 11.85
CA ILE A 200 10.96 9.25 12.00
C ILE A 200 12.36 9.30 11.41
N ILE A 201 12.49 9.96 10.27
CA ILE A 201 13.80 10.36 9.77
C ILE A 201 14.34 11.34 10.81
N GLU A 202 15.10 10.84 11.79
CA GLU A 202 16.00 11.69 12.52
C GLU A 202 16.88 12.35 11.46
N SER A 203 16.88 13.69 11.44
CA SER A 203 17.58 14.55 10.48
C SER A 203 19.11 14.38 10.45
N ASN A 204 19.64 13.26 10.95
CA ASN A 204 20.94 12.74 10.60
C ASN A 204 20.89 12.18 9.17
N GLN A 205 20.51 13.02 8.19
CA GLN A 205 21.08 12.85 6.86
C GLN A 205 22.58 12.91 7.07
N LYS A 206 23.25 11.75 7.11
CA LYS A 206 24.66 11.75 6.76
C LYS A 206 24.68 12.34 5.37
N GLU A 207 25.20 13.57 5.26
CA GLU A 207 25.47 14.18 3.97
C GLU A 207 26.21 13.14 3.13
N LEU A 208 25.79 13.00 1.87
CA LEU A 208 26.53 12.22 0.89
C LEU A 208 27.98 12.66 0.99
N ILE A 209 28.87 11.71 1.32
CA ILE A 209 30.27 12.02 1.62
C ILE A 209 30.95 12.66 0.41
N ASP A 210 30.55 12.27 -0.81
CA ASP A 210 31.11 12.76 -2.07
C ASP A 210 30.03 12.90 -3.18
N ILE A 211 29.29 14.02 -3.17
CA ILE A 211 28.26 14.32 -4.18
C ILE A 211 28.89 14.51 -5.57
N ASP A 212 30.06 15.15 -5.65
CA ASP A 212 30.75 15.44 -6.90
C ASP A 212 31.24 14.14 -7.57
N GLY A 213 31.76 13.20 -6.78
CA GLY A 213 32.13 11.87 -7.25
C GLY A 213 30.94 11.07 -7.77
N VAL A 214 29.80 11.10 -7.05
CA VAL A 214 28.55 10.48 -7.53
C VAL A 214 28.13 11.06 -8.87
N ARG A 215 28.11 12.40 -9.00
CA ARG A 215 27.72 13.07 -10.24
C ARG A 215 28.65 12.75 -11.39
N LYS A 216 29.96 12.81 -11.17
CA LYS A 216 30.97 12.46 -12.19
C LYS A 216 30.80 11.04 -12.72
N ILE A 217 30.44 10.08 -11.86
CA ILE A 217 30.15 8.71 -12.29
C ILE A 217 28.86 8.67 -13.10
N ILE A 218 27.76 9.23 -12.58
CA ILE A 218 26.45 9.24 -13.27
C ILE A 218 26.54 9.88 -14.65
N ASP A 219 27.23 11.02 -14.77
CA ASP A 219 27.33 11.79 -16.01
C ASP A 219 28.18 11.09 -17.09
N THR A 220 29.00 10.11 -16.69
CA THR A 220 29.84 9.30 -17.61
C THR A 220 29.24 7.94 -17.94
N LEU A 221 28.16 7.54 -17.26
CA LEU A 221 27.53 6.24 -17.47
C LEU A 221 26.72 6.22 -18.78
N PRO A 222 26.86 5.17 -19.60
CA PRO A 222 25.98 4.96 -20.74
C PRO A 222 24.56 4.62 -20.25
N ASN A 223 23.55 4.88 -21.10
CA ASN A 223 22.22 4.36 -20.85
C ASN A 223 22.23 2.82 -20.84
N GLY A 224 21.72 2.21 -19.77
CA GLY A 224 21.59 0.75 -19.65
C GLY A 224 22.47 0.13 -18.57
N TYR A 225 23.19 -0.93 -18.92
CA TYR A 225 23.92 -1.75 -17.96
C TYR A 225 25.09 -1.01 -17.30
N ILE A 226 25.14 -1.05 -15.97
CA ILE A 226 26.24 -0.50 -15.16
C ILE A 226 27.14 -1.66 -14.71
N PRO A 227 28.44 -1.65 -15.04
CA PRO A 227 29.38 -2.64 -14.52
C PRO A 227 29.44 -2.65 -12.99
N ALA A 228 29.64 -3.83 -12.40
CA ALA A 228 29.63 -4.01 -10.94
C ALA A 228 30.67 -3.13 -10.21
N GLU A 229 31.86 -2.93 -10.79
CA GLU A 229 32.90 -2.04 -10.25
C GLU A 229 32.41 -0.60 -10.14
N THR A 230 31.74 -0.11 -11.19
CA THR A 230 31.19 1.25 -11.23
C THR A 230 30.03 1.41 -10.23
N ALA A 231 29.16 0.40 -10.11
CA ALA A 231 28.10 0.39 -9.12
C ALA A 231 28.67 0.41 -7.68
N ASN A 232 29.68 -0.40 -7.39
CA ASN A 232 30.34 -0.42 -6.09
C ASN A 232 31.02 0.93 -5.76
N HIS A 233 31.66 1.56 -6.75
CA HIS A 233 32.28 2.87 -6.56
C HIS A 233 31.24 3.95 -6.26
N LEU A 234 30.12 3.95 -6.99
CA LEU A 234 29.02 4.88 -6.76
C LEU A 234 28.42 4.73 -5.36
N ILE A 235 28.25 3.50 -4.86
CA ILE A 235 27.73 3.27 -3.50
C ILE A 235 28.79 3.59 -2.42
N LYS A 236 30.09 3.41 -2.69
CA LYS A 236 31.16 3.88 -1.77
C LYS A 236 31.12 5.40 -1.59
N CYS A 237 30.86 6.19 -2.65
CA CYS A 237 30.72 7.65 -2.56
C CYS A 237 29.55 8.10 -1.65
N THR A 238 28.56 7.23 -1.40
CA THR A 238 27.46 7.53 -0.46
C THR A 238 27.81 7.25 1.00
N GLY A 239 29.02 6.75 1.29
CA GLY A 239 29.48 6.43 2.64
C GLY A 239 29.07 5.05 3.14
N VAL A 240 28.54 4.20 2.25
CA VAL A 240 28.31 2.77 2.55
C VAL A 240 29.64 2.04 2.41
N ASN A 241 30.12 1.49 3.52
CA ASN A 241 31.32 0.67 3.53
C ASN A 241 31.01 -0.74 3.03
N PHE A 242 31.84 -1.21 2.10
CA PHE A 242 31.85 -2.60 1.65
C PHE A 242 33.12 -3.28 2.12
N VAL A 243 33.08 -4.60 2.23
CA VAL A 243 34.30 -5.40 2.22
C VAL A 243 35.03 -5.18 0.90
N ASP A 244 36.36 -5.11 0.93
CA ASP A 244 37.14 -4.97 -0.29
C ASP A 244 36.97 -6.21 -1.17
N GLN A 245 36.76 -5.96 -2.46
CA GLN A 245 36.50 -6.99 -3.47
C GLN A 245 37.52 -6.85 -4.58
N MET A 246 38.10 -7.98 -4.99
CA MET A 246 39.05 -8.05 -6.09
C MET A 246 38.65 -9.19 -7.01
N VAL A 247 38.82 -9.01 -8.32
CA VAL A 247 38.50 -10.00 -9.34
C VAL A 247 39.80 -10.46 -9.99
N ALA A 248 40.05 -11.77 -9.97
CA ALA A 248 41.17 -12.38 -10.68
C ALA A 248 40.62 -13.27 -11.80
N LYS A 249 41.10 -13.08 -13.03
CA LYS A 249 40.70 -13.88 -14.20
C LYS A 249 41.63 -15.06 -14.46
N ASN A 250 42.81 -15.04 -13.86
CA ASN A 250 43.81 -16.09 -14.00
C ASN A 250 44.65 -16.24 -12.72
N LYS A 251 45.46 -17.31 -12.68
CA LYS A 251 46.29 -17.64 -11.53
C LYS A 251 47.32 -16.56 -11.19
N ILE A 252 47.85 -15.87 -12.19
CA ILE A 252 48.89 -14.85 -12.00
C ILE A 252 48.28 -13.65 -11.26
N GLU A 253 47.15 -13.15 -11.75
CA GLU A 253 46.39 -12.06 -11.11
C GLU A 253 45.99 -12.42 -9.67
N LEU A 254 45.56 -13.67 -9.43
CA LEU A 254 45.19 -14.12 -8.09
C LEU A 254 46.36 -14.07 -7.10
N LEU A 255 47.56 -14.50 -7.53
CA LEU A 255 48.77 -14.49 -6.71
C LEU A 255 49.28 -13.07 -6.41
N GLU A 256 48.99 -12.11 -7.27
CA GLU A 256 49.29 -10.69 -7.00
C GLU A 256 48.30 -10.11 -6.00
N ILE A 257 47.00 -10.37 -6.20
CA ILE A 257 45.91 -9.95 -5.32
C ILE A 257 46.11 -10.50 -3.90
N GLU A 258 46.50 -11.76 -3.76
CA GLU A 258 46.75 -12.43 -2.47
C GLU A 258 47.68 -11.63 -1.55
N LYS A 259 48.69 -10.96 -2.11
CA LYS A 259 49.67 -10.15 -1.34
C LYS A 259 49.07 -8.92 -0.68
N THR A 260 47.90 -8.48 -1.15
CA THR A 260 47.21 -7.26 -0.69
C THR A 260 45.98 -7.56 0.16
N LEU A 261 45.54 -8.82 0.24
CA LEU A 261 44.32 -9.20 0.95
C LEU A 261 44.56 -9.37 2.46
N MET A 262 43.60 -8.92 3.26
CA MET A 262 43.53 -9.22 4.69
C MET A 262 42.57 -10.39 4.93
N TYR A 263 42.95 -11.32 5.80
CA TYR A 263 42.16 -12.51 6.14
C TYR A 263 41.19 -12.24 7.30
N PRO A 264 40.03 -12.93 7.35
CA PRO A 264 39.59 -14.00 6.43
C PRO A 264 38.99 -13.47 5.12
N VAL A 265 39.17 -14.23 4.03
CA VAL A 265 38.62 -13.92 2.70
C VAL A 265 37.53 -14.90 2.32
N VAL A 266 36.57 -14.44 1.50
CA VAL A 266 35.51 -15.28 0.90
C VAL A 266 35.74 -15.33 -0.60
N LEU A 267 35.96 -16.53 -1.15
CA LEU A 267 36.12 -16.73 -2.59
C LEU A 267 34.77 -17.05 -3.22
N LYS A 268 34.41 -16.30 -4.28
CA LYS A 268 33.29 -16.64 -5.17
C LYS A 268 33.85 -16.92 -6.56
N VAL A 269 33.60 -18.11 -7.08
CA VAL A 269 33.87 -18.44 -8.49
C VAL A 269 32.68 -17.94 -9.30
N VAL A 270 32.93 -17.09 -10.28
CA VAL A 270 31.91 -16.43 -11.12
C VAL A 270 31.99 -16.96 -12.54
#